data_AF-A0A2M7EN42-F1
#
_entry.id   AF-A0A2M7EN42-F1
#
_cell.length_a   1.000
_cell.length_b   1.000
_cell.length_c   1.000
_cell.angle_alpha   90.00
_cell.angle_beta   90.00
_cell.angle_gamma   90.00
#
_symmetry.space_group_name_H-M   'P 1'
#
loop_
_entity.id
_entity.type
_entity.pdbx_description
1 polymer ?
#
loop_
_entity_poly.entity_id
_entity_poly.type
_entity_poly.pdbx_seq_one_letter_code
_entity_poly.pdbx_strand_id
1 'polypeptide(L)'
;MFARFRFILVFVLGLLALPAAAFETEATAAYVIDHNTGQVLLDINADLPLPPASMSKLMTLNMVFEALEDGRLALDTILPVSEHAMAYDGS
;
A
#
# COMPACT_ATOMS: atom_id res chain seq x y z
N MET A 1 45.75 -7.85 -26.88
CA MET A 1 45.93 -6.99 -25.69
C MET A 1 44.63 -6.31 -25.25
N PHE A 2 43.91 -5.63 -26.17
CA PHE A 2 42.65 -4.93 -25.87
C PHE A 2 41.48 -5.81 -25.38
N ALA A 3 41.38 -7.05 -25.84
CA ALA A 3 40.31 -7.96 -25.40
C ALA A 3 40.42 -8.35 -23.92
N ARG A 4 41.66 -8.54 -23.42
CA ARG A 4 41.93 -8.85 -22.01
C ARG A 4 41.63 -7.65 -21.12
N PHE A 5 41.93 -6.44 -21.60
CA PHE A 5 41.64 -5.20 -20.89
C PHE A 5 40.13 -4.93 -20.80
N ARG A 6 39.37 -5.18 -21.88
CA ARG A 6 37.90 -5.12 -21.85
C ARG A 6 37.29 -6.15 -20.89
N PHE A 7 37.84 -7.35 -20.85
CA PHE A 7 37.39 -8.39 -19.93
C PHE A 7 37.61 -8.01 -18.46
N ILE A 8 38.79 -7.47 -18.15
CA ILE A 8 39.11 -6.97 -16.81
C ILE A 8 38.21 -5.79 -16.44
N LEU A 9 37.97 -4.85 -17.37
CA LEU A 9 37.11 -3.69 -17.12
C LEU A 9 35.66 -4.10 -16.83
N VAL A 10 35.08 -5.03 -17.61
CA VAL A 10 33.71 -5.53 -17.39
C VAL A 10 33.62 -6.30 -16.06
N PHE A 11 34.65 -7.07 -15.72
CA PHE A 11 34.72 -7.81 -14.46
C PHE A 11 34.78 -6.87 -13.25
N VAL A 12 35.62 -5.83 -13.31
CA VAL A 12 35.71 -4.79 -12.25
C VAL A 12 34.41 -4.00 -12.14
N LEU A 13 33.74 -3.68 -13.26
CA LEU A 13 32.46 -2.99 -13.25
C LEU A 13 31.36 -3.84 -12.62
N GLY A 14 31.37 -5.16 -12.86
CA GLY A 14 30.45 -6.11 -12.22
C GLY A 14 30.68 -6.24 -10.71
N LEU A 15 31.94 -6.14 -10.24
CA LEU A 15 32.28 -6.16 -8.80
C LEU A 15 31.89 -4.87 -8.06
N LEU A 16 31.80 -3.73 -8.76
CA LEU A 16 31.40 -2.44 -8.19
C LEU A 16 29.89 -2.18 -8.27
N ALA A 17 29.11 -3.11 -8.81
CA ALA A 17 27.65 -3.02 -8.83
C ALA A 17 27.12 -3.20 -7.40
N LEU A 18 26.88 -2.10 -6.70
CA LEU A 18 26.20 -2.12 -5.41
C LEU A 18 24.75 -2.55 -5.63
N PRO A 19 24.19 -3.46 -4.82
CA PRO A 19 22.77 -3.74 -4.86
C PRO A 19 22.02 -2.44 -4.58
N ALA A 20 20.94 -2.19 -5.34
CA ALA A 20 20.05 -1.08 -5.05
C ALA A 20 19.49 -1.26 -3.63
N ALA A 21 19.45 -0.19 -2.85
CA ALA A 21 18.87 -0.22 -1.52
C ALA A 21 17.39 -0.61 -1.63
N ALA A 22 17.02 -1.76 -1.07
CA ALA A 22 15.64 -2.18 -0.97
C ALA A 22 14.95 -1.40 0.15
N PHE A 23 13.62 -1.27 0.08
CA PHE A 23 12.84 -0.80 1.21
C PHE A 23 12.90 -1.85 2.33
N GLU A 24 13.34 -1.44 3.51
CA GLU A 24 13.36 -2.29 4.71
C GLU A 24 12.26 -1.86 5.67
N THR A 25 11.62 -2.82 6.32
CA THR A 25 10.60 -2.57 7.35
C THR A 25 10.53 -3.74 8.32
N GLU A 26 10.14 -3.46 9.55
CA GLU A 26 9.84 -4.48 10.57
C GLU A 26 8.41 -5.03 10.45
N ALA A 27 7.60 -4.49 9.52
CA ALA A 27 6.24 -4.94 9.29
C ALA A 27 6.21 -6.41 8.83
N THR A 28 5.29 -7.19 9.40
CA THR A 28 5.09 -8.61 9.04
C THR A 28 4.44 -8.78 7.67
N ALA A 29 3.73 -7.77 7.20
CA ALA A 29 3.22 -7.65 5.85
C ALA A 29 3.27 -6.18 5.39
N ALA A 30 3.62 -5.95 4.12
CA ALA A 30 3.69 -4.63 3.51
C ALA A 30 3.51 -4.74 1.99
N TYR A 31 2.83 -3.75 1.42
CA TYR A 31 2.70 -3.62 -0.03
C TYR A 31 2.82 -2.15 -0.42
N VAL A 32 3.73 -1.84 -1.34
CA VAL A 32 3.95 -0.49 -1.84
C VAL A 32 3.88 -0.52 -3.36
N ILE A 33 3.04 0.34 -3.92
CA ILE A 33 2.82 0.46 -5.35
C ILE A 33 2.90 1.92 -5.77
N ASP A 34 3.58 2.19 -6.88
CA ASP A 34 3.45 3.46 -7.58
C ASP A 34 2.10 3.49 -8.30
N HIS A 35 1.20 4.37 -7.87
CA HIS A 35 -0.16 4.42 -8.38
C HIS A 35 -0.25 4.83 -9.86
N ASN A 36 0.71 5.60 -10.37
CA ASN A 36 0.68 6.10 -11.75
C ASN A 36 1.10 5.03 -12.76
N THR A 37 2.05 4.19 -12.38
CA THR A 37 2.68 3.18 -13.24
C THR A 37 2.22 1.75 -12.94
N GLY A 38 1.63 1.53 -11.76
CA GLY A 38 1.31 0.20 -11.25
C GLY A 38 2.55 -0.60 -10.82
N GLN A 39 3.73 0.03 -10.75
CA GLN A 39 4.96 -0.66 -10.36
C GLN A 39 4.91 -1.02 -8.88
N VAL A 40 5.05 -2.31 -8.58
CA VAL A 40 5.24 -2.79 -7.20
C VAL A 40 6.67 -2.49 -6.77
N LEU A 41 6.79 -1.72 -5.68
CA LEU A 41 8.05 -1.27 -5.10
C LEU A 41 8.45 -2.10 -3.88
N LEU A 42 7.47 -2.68 -3.18
CA LEU A 42 7.66 -3.57 -2.05
C LEU A 42 6.49 -4.56 -1.98
N ASP A 43 6.81 -5.84 -1.80
CA ASP A 43 5.84 -6.91 -1.56
C ASP A 43 6.40 -7.84 -0.47
N ILE A 44 5.77 -7.79 0.69
CA ILE A 44 6.04 -8.65 1.84
C ILE A 44 4.69 -9.20 2.28
N ASN A 45 4.44 -10.48 2.03
CA ASN A 45 3.21 -11.17 2.45
C ASN A 45 1.91 -10.41 2.08
N ALA A 46 1.88 -9.72 0.93
CA ALA A 46 0.78 -8.82 0.59
C ALA A 46 -0.59 -9.52 0.44
N ASP A 47 -0.58 -10.77 -0.03
CA ASP A 47 -1.80 -11.57 -0.21
C ASP A 47 -2.17 -12.40 1.03
N LEU A 48 -1.41 -12.30 2.14
CA LEU A 48 -1.72 -13.01 3.38
C LEU A 48 -2.97 -12.37 4.02
N PRO A 49 -4.05 -13.14 4.25
CA PRO A 49 -5.23 -12.58 4.92
C PRO A 49 -4.92 -12.18 6.36
N LEU A 50 -5.11 -10.90 6.69
CA LEU A 50 -4.87 -10.35 8.02
C LEU A 50 -6.13 -9.65 8.55
N PRO A 51 -6.37 -9.66 9.88
CA PRO A 51 -7.43 -8.86 10.47
C PRO A 51 -7.21 -7.36 10.19
N PRO A 52 -8.15 -6.66 9.53
CA PRO A 52 -7.91 -5.28 9.09
C PRO A 52 -7.99 -4.25 10.23
N ALA A 53 -8.51 -4.62 11.40
CA ALA A 53 -8.77 -3.71 12.52
C ALA A 53 -9.49 -2.43 12.03
N SER A 54 -9.01 -1.24 12.43
CA SER A 54 -9.57 0.04 12.00
C SER A 54 -9.49 0.31 10.49
N MET A 55 -8.66 -0.40 9.72
CA MET A 55 -8.63 -0.26 8.25
C MET A 55 -9.91 -0.75 7.59
N SER A 56 -10.71 -1.58 8.26
CA SER A 56 -12.06 -1.97 7.79
C SER A 56 -12.95 -0.76 7.48
N LYS A 57 -12.73 0.38 8.17
CA LYS A 57 -13.47 1.62 7.96
C LYS A 57 -13.28 2.20 6.55
N LEU A 58 -12.20 1.85 5.83
CA LEU A 58 -12.01 2.28 4.45
C LEU A 58 -13.11 1.76 3.53
N MET A 59 -13.58 0.53 3.75
CA MET A 59 -14.71 -0.01 2.98
C MET A 59 -16.02 0.72 3.32
N THR A 60 -16.24 1.05 4.60
CA THR A 60 -17.38 1.87 5.01
C THR A 60 -17.36 3.23 4.34
N LEU A 61 -16.20 3.89 4.29
CA LEU A 61 -16.04 5.17 3.59
C LEU A 61 -16.27 5.02 2.08
N ASN A 62 -15.79 3.95 1.45
CA ASN A 62 -16.06 3.67 0.04
C ASN A 62 -17.57 3.64 -0.25
N MET A 63 -18.36 2.91 0.55
CA MET A 63 -19.82 2.87 0.40
C MET A 63 -20.49 4.23 0.61
N VAL A 64 -19.95 5.06 1.51
CA VAL A 64 -20.45 6.42 1.73
C VAL A 64 -20.17 7.29 0.50
N PHE A 65 -18.97 7.21 -0.08
CA PHE A 65 -18.64 7.95 -1.30
C PHE A 65 -19.50 7.53 -2.49
N GLU A 66 -19.74 6.22 -2.67
CA GLU A 66 -20.68 5.72 -3.67
C GLU A 66 -22.10 6.27 -3.45
N ALA A 67 -22.58 6.29 -2.20
CA ALA A 67 -23.90 6.84 -1.89
C ALA A 67 -23.99 8.36 -2.15
N LEU A 68 -22.91 9.10 -1.92
CA LEU A 68 -22.81 10.53 -2.24
C LEU A 68 -22.80 10.77 -3.76
N GLU A 69 -22.02 9.99 -4.51
CA GLU A 69 -21.94 10.07 -5.98
C GLU A 69 -23.28 9.73 -6.64
N ASP A 70 -23.96 8.69 -6.13
CA ASP A 70 -25.29 8.28 -6.60
C ASP A 70 -26.42 9.24 -6.20
N GLY A 71 -26.14 10.25 -5.35
CA GLY A 71 -27.14 11.16 -4.79
C GLY A 71 -28.10 10.50 -3.79
N ARG A 72 -27.77 9.30 -3.28
CA ARG A 72 -28.52 8.63 -2.20
C ARG A 72 -28.27 9.28 -0.84
N LEU A 73 -27.17 10.01 -0.70
CA LEU A 73 -26.78 10.78 0.47
C LEU A 73 -26.29 12.17 0.04
N ALA A 74 -26.50 13.18 0.87
CA ALA A 74 -25.87 14.50 0.73
C ALA A 74 -24.93 14.78 1.89
N LEU A 75 -23.87 15.56 1.67
CA LEU A 75 -22.87 15.86 2.71
C LEU A 75 -23.45 16.55 3.95
N ASP A 76 -24.52 17.33 3.77
CA ASP A 76 -25.24 18.04 4.83
C ASP A 76 -26.44 17.26 5.39
N THR A 77 -26.58 15.99 5.00
CA THR A 77 -27.64 15.12 5.53
C THR A 77 -27.47 14.96 7.04
N ILE A 78 -28.48 15.38 7.80
CA ILE A 78 -28.53 15.16 9.23
C ILE A 78 -28.98 13.71 9.48
N LEU A 79 -28.10 12.90 10.07
CA LEU A 79 -28.37 11.51 10.41
C LEU A 79 -28.66 11.37 11.91
N PRO A 80 -29.73 10.68 12.32
CA PRO A 80 -29.99 10.41 13.73
C PRO A 80 -28.95 9.42 14.28
N VAL A 81 -28.46 9.68 15.49
CA VAL A 81 -27.59 8.74 16.21
C VAL A 81 -28.47 7.76 16.99
N SER A 82 -28.41 6.47 16.64
CA SER A 82 -29.20 5.43 17.30
C SER A 82 -28.60 5.02 18.66
N GLU A 83 -29.41 4.42 19.53
CA GLU A 83 -28.91 3.82 20.78
C GLU A 83 -27.83 2.77 20.52
N HIS A 84 -27.97 2.01 19.42
CA HIS A 84 -26.96 1.04 18.99
C HIS A 84 -25.64 1.73 18.62
N ALA A 85 -25.68 2.83 17.88
CA ALA A 85 -24.49 3.62 17.55
C ALA A 85 -23.83 4.21 18.82
N MET A 86 -24.64 4.68 19.77
CA MET A 86 -24.17 5.19 21.06
C MET A 86 -23.53 4.13 21.96
N ALA A 87 -23.93 2.87 21.81
CA ALA A 87 -23.43 1.76 22.63
C ALA A 87 -22.07 1.22 22.17
N TYR A 88 -21.58 1.62 20.98
CA TYR A 88 -20.22 1.27 20.55
C TYR A 88 -19.19 2.04 21.37
N ASP A 89 -18.25 1.31 21.95
CA ASP A 89 -17.03 1.86 22.55
C ASP A 89 -15.90 1.90 21.52
N GLY A 90 -14.69 2.26 21.95
CA GLY A 90 -13.50 2.36 21.10
C GLY A 90 -13.25 1.13 20.21
N SER A 91 -12.68 1.40 19.02
CA SER A 91 -12.33 0.40 17.99
C SER A 91 -10.83 0.23 17.82
#